data_AF-A0A3B4H8C5-F1
#
_entry.id   AF-A0A3B4H8C5-F1
#
_cell.length_a   1.000
_cell.length_b   1.000
_cell.length_c   1.000
_cell.angle_alpha   90.00
_cell.angle_beta   90.00
_cell.angle_gamma   90.00
#
_symmetry.space_group_name_H-M   'P 1'
#
loop_
_entity.id
_entity.type
_entity.pdbx_description
1 polymer ?
#
loop_
_entity_poly.entity_id
_entity_poly.type
_entity_poly.pdbx_seq_one_letter_code
_entity_poly.pdbx_strand_id
1 'polypeptide(L)' 'AMRQPCSICLKLLKNPVTIPCGHSYCMTCIRNCWNGKETHSCPQCRKTFTPWPVLVKNTILG' A
#
# COMPACT_ATOMS: atom_id res chain seq x y z
N ALA A 1 6.46 -19.17 15.08
CA ALA A 1 5.91 -17.92 14.50
C ALA A 1 6.39 -17.78 13.07
N MET A 2 5.48 -17.77 12.09
CA MET A 2 5.83 -17.61 10.68
C MET A 2 6.34 -16.18 10.45
N ARG A 3 7.67 -16.04 10.38
CA ARG A 3 8.35 -14.78 10.12
C ARG A 3 8.28 -14.50 8.61
N GLN A 4 7.29 -13.71 8.20
CA GLN A 4 7.12 -13.29 6.81
C GLN A 4 8.11 -12.12 6.50
N PRO A 5 8.95 -12.22 5.45
CA PRO A 5 9.83 -11.12 5.03
C PRO A 5 9.08 -10.09 4.18
N CYS A 6 9.47 -8.83 4.28
CA CYS A 6 8.97 -7.76 3.40
C CYS A 6 9.61 -7.88 2.02
N SER A 7 8.82 -8.05 0.96
CA SER A 7 9.38 -8.13 -0.41
C SER A 7 9.95 -6.82 -0.95
N ILE A 8 9.87 -5.70 -0.20
CA ILE A 8 10.45 -4.41 -0.60
C ILE A 8 11.86 -4.25 -0.02
N CYS A 9 12.03 -4.42 1.30
CA CYS A 9 13.33 -4.25 1.96
C CYS A 9 14.07 -5.56 2.26
N LEU A 10 13.45 -6.70 1.95
CA LEU A 10 13.97 -8.07 2.14
C LEU A 10 14.32 -8.42 3.60
N LYS A 11 13.82 -7.63 4.56
CA LYS A 11 13.97 -7.84 6.01
C LYS A 11 12.68 -8.38 6.61
N LEU A 12 12.76 -8.87 7.84
CA LEU A 12 11.58 -9.22 8.62
C LEU A 12 10.61 -8.03 8.69
N LEU A 13 9.31 -8.31 8.51
CA LEU A 13 8.29 -7.27 8.58
C LEU A 13 8.37 -6.51 9.92
N LYS A 14 8.50 -5.19 9.83
CA LYS A 14 8.40 -4.25 10.96
C LYS A 14 7.14 -3.42 10.78
N ASN A 15 6.21 -3.52 11.73
CA ASN A 15 4.88 -2.91 11.65
C ASN A 15 4.21 -3.24 10.29
N PRO A 16 3.85 -4.52 10.05
CA PRO A 16 3.30 -4.94 8.78
C PRO A 16 1.96 -4.27 8.49
N VAL A 17 1.74 -3.94 7.22
CA VAL A 17 0.45 -3.53 6.67
C VAL A 17 0.07 -4.51 5.58
N THR A 18 -1.11 -5.10 5.71
CA THR A 18 -1.72 -5.96 4.70
C THR A 18 -2.58 -5.11 3.77
N ILE A 19 -2.27 -5.12 2.48
CA ILE A 19 -3.03 -4.39 1.45
C ILE A 19 -4.15 -5.29 0.88
N PRO A 20 -5.15 -4.76 0.13
CA PRO A 20 -6.37 -5.52 -0.22
C PRO A 20 -6.16 -6.79 -1.07
N CYS A 21 -4.99 -6.98 -1.67
CA CYS A 21 -4.64 -8.24 -2.33
C CYS A 21 -4.10 -9.32 -1.39
N GLY A 22 -4.04 -9.08 -0.07
CA GLY A 22 -3.55 -10.02 0.94
C GLY A 22 -2.03 -10.02 1.18
N HIS A 23 -1.26 -9.20 0.46
CA HIS A 23 0.19 -9.09 0.65
C HIS A 23 0.53 -8.11 1.77
N SER A 24 1.59 -8.40 2.51
CA SER A 24 2.02 -7.61 3.67
C SER A 24 3.41 -7.01 3.50
N TYR A 25 3.57 -5.75 3.90
CA TYR A 25 4.82 -4.99 3.78
C TYR A 25 5.08 -4.17 5.05
N CYS A 26 6.32 -3.74 5.29
CA CYS A 26 6.56 -2.74 6.34
C CYS A 26 5.79 -1.47 6.02
N MET A 27 5.14 -0.85 7.03
CA MET A 27 4.39 0.40 6.87
C MET A 27 5.19 1.48 6.13
N THR A 28 6.47 1.67 6.49
CA THR A 28 7.34 2.64 5.83
C THR A 28 7.67 2.27 4.38
N CYS A 29 7.90 0.99 4.10
CA CYS A 29 8.22 0.51 2.76
C CYS A 29 7.05 0.70 1.79
N ILE A 30 5.83 0.34 2.19
CA ILE A 30 4.66 0.50 1.32
C ILE A 30 4.26 1.96 1.13
N ARG A 31 4.34 2.78 2.20
CA ARG A 31 4.12 4.23 2.09
C ARG A 31 5.10 4.88 1.12
N ASN A 32 6.40 4.59 1.26
CA ASN A 32 7.41 5.12 0.35
C ASN A 32 7.21 4.63 -1.09
N CYS A 33 6.76 3.38 -1.28
CA CYS A 33 6.47 2.82 -2.60
C CYS A 33 5.33 3.55 -3.32
N TRP A 34 4.34 4.03 -2.57
CA TRP A 34 3.15 4.73 -3.07
C TRP A 34 3.26 6.26 -3.02
N ASN A 35 4.27 6.80 -2.33
CA ASN A 35 4.46 8.24 -2.21
C ASN A 35 4.61 8.89 -3.60
N GLY A 36 3.78 9.90 -3.87
CA GLY A 36 3.78 10.62 -5.16
C GLY A 36 3.17 9.86 -6.34
N LYS A 37 2.48 8.73 -6.11
CA LYS A 37 1.80 7.97 -7.18
C LYS A 37 0.29 8.16 -7.12
N GLU A 38 -0.31 8.49 -8.26
CA GLU A 38 -1.76 8.58 -8.44
C GLU A 38 -2.44 7.20 -8.36
N THR A 39 -1.70 6.14 -8.67
CA THR A 39 -2.19 4.75 -8.61
C THR A 39 -1.37 3.96 -7.60
N HIS A 40 -2.04 3.24 -6.72
CA HIS A 40 -1.40 2.38 -5.74
C HIS A 40 -1.40 0.95 -6.26
N SER A 41 -0.23 0.41 -6.58
CA SER A 41 -0.10 -0.98 -7.05
C SER A 41 0.63 -1.85 -6.03
N CYS A 42 0.20 -3.11 -5.95
CA CYS A 42 0.89 -4.12 -5.16
C CYS A 42 2.28 -4.41 -5.74
N PRO A 43 3.37 -4.33 -4.95
CA PRO A 43 4.70 -4.68 -5.42
C PRO A 43 4.87 -6.13 -5.86
N GLN A 44 4.13 -7.09 -5.28
CA GLN A 44 4.24 -8.52 -5.62
C GLN A 44 3.35 -8.94 -6.79
N CYS A 45 2.03 -8.72 -6.69
CA CYS A 45 1.08 -9.22 -7.69
C CYS A 45 0.61 -8.16 -8.69
N ARG A 46 1.15 -6.94 -8.61
CA ARG A 46 0.84 -5.82 -9.50
C ARG A 46 -0.63 -5.37 -9.52
N LYS A 47 -1.49 -5.94 -8.67
CA LYS A 47 -2.88 -5.50 -8.53
C LYS A 47 -2.90 -4.00 -8.22
N THR A 48 -3.53 -3.23 -9.08
CA THR A 48 -3.72 -1.79 -8.94
C THR A 48 -4.96 -1.51 -8.09
N PHE A 49 -4.88 -0.44 -7.33
CA PHE A 49 -5.94 0.11 -6.51
C PHE A 49 -6.09 1.56 -6.94
N THR A 50 -7.19 1.86 -7.63
CA THR A 50 -7.49 3.16 -8.23
C THR A 50 -8.91 3.57 -7.90
N PRO A 51 -9.08 4.79 -7.40
CA PRO A 51 -8.42 5.31 -6.20
C PRO A 51 -8.93 4.57 -4.95
N TRP A 52 -8.11 4.50 -3.88
CA TRP A 52 -8.68 4.35 -2.53
C TRP A 52 -9.72 5.47 -2.42
N PRO A 53 -11.00 5.21 -2.07
CA PRO A 53 -12.10 6.16 -2.28
C PRO A 53 -11.57 7.54 -1.97
N VAL A 54 -11.36 8.31 -3.05
CA VAL A 54 -10.89 9.68 -2.95
C VAL A 54 -11.83 10.25 -1.91
N LEU A 55 -11.30 10.89 -0.87
CA LEU A 55 -12.12 11.85 -0.14
C LEU A 55 -12.58 12.80 -1.23
N VAL A 56 -13.75 12.51 -1.81
CA VAL A 56 -14.45 13.39 -2.72
C VAL A 56 -14.73 14.54 -1.80
N LYS A 57 -13.85 15.54 -1.81
CA LYS A 57 -14.18 16.83 -1.24
C LYS A 57 -15.41 17.21 -2.03
N ASN A 58 -16.58 17.10 -1.38
CA ASN A 58 -17.79 17.73 -1.86
C ASN A 58 -17.47 19.23 -1.90
N THR A 59 -16.90 19.70 -3.00
CA THR A 59 -17.11 21.07 -3.43
C THR A 59 -18.57 21.12 -3.84
N ILE A 60 -19.41 21.44 -2.85
CA ILE A 60 -20.74 21.98 -3.06
C ILE A 60 -20.55 23.11 -4.07
N LEU A 61 -21.09 22.93 -5.28
CA LEU A 61 -21.31 24.03 -6.22
C LEU A 61 -22.29 24.98 -5.54
N GLY A 62 -21.78 26.14 -5.11
CA GLY A 62 -22.58 27.32 -4.79
C GLY A 62 -22.83 28.14 -6.05
#